data_AF-A0A951Z3L4-F1
#
_entry.id   AF-A0A951Z3L4-F1
#
_cell.length_a   1.000
_cell.length_b   1.000
_cell.length_c   1.000
_cell.angle_alpha   90.00
_cell.angle_beta   90.00
_cell.angle_gamma   90.00
#
_symmetry.space_group_name_H-M   'P 1'
#
loop_
_entity.id
_entity.type
_entity.pdbx_description
1 polymer ?
#
loop_
_entity_poly.entity_id
_entity_poly.type
_entity_poly.pdbx_seq_one_letter_code
_entity_poly.pdbx_strand_id
1 'polypeptide(L)'
;MTIFARYRSRYEAAQEEELSVREYLDLCRSDPSAYASVAERMLMAIGEPELVDTRLDPRRSRIFANKMLKIYPAFADFYGMEEVIENIVAYFRHAAQGLEEKKQILYLLGPVGGGKSSLAEKLKSLIEKVPFYAIKDSPVHESPLGLFRPDEDAAILEEDYGIPRRYLSTIMSPWAVKRLHEFGGDITKFRVVKLRPSVLSQLAVSKTEPGDENNQDISSLVGKVDIRKLETLSQSDPDCYSYSGGLCLANRGVLEFVEMFKAPIKVLHPLLTATQEGNYKGTEGFGAIPFDGLIL
;
A
#
# COMPACT_ATOMS: atom_id res chain seq x y z
N MET A 1 -13.05 -24.98 19.16
CA MET A 1 -13.37 -24.83 17.72
C MET A 1 -12.38 -25.66 16.91
N THR A 2 -12.86 -26.47 15.97
CA THR A 2 -11.99 -27.30 15.11
C THR A 2 -11.22 -26.45 14.10
N ILE A 3 -10.05 -26.92 13.65
CA ILE A 3 -9.20 -26.21 12.67
C ILE A 3 -9.94 -25.89 11.37
N PHE A 4 -10.83 -26.80 10.93
CA PHE A 4 -11.65 -26.64 9.74
C PHE A 4 -12.69 -25.52 9.87
N ALA A 5 -13.34 -25.40 11.04
CA ALA A 5 -14.28 -24.31 11.30
C ALA A 5 -13.57 -22.95 11.33
N ARG A 6 -12.35 -22.89 11.89
CA ARG A 6 -11.52 -21.67 11.87
C ARG A 6 -11.09 -21.30 10.46
N TYR A 7 -10.74 -22.26 9.61
CA TYR A 7 -10.38 -22.00 8.21
C TYR A 7 -11.58 -21.47 7.42
N ARG A 8 -12.75 -22.10 7.57
CA ARG A 8 -13.99 -21.65 6.92
C ARG A 8 -14.39 -20.24 7.36
N SER A 9 -14.34 -19.94 8.65
CA SER A 9 -14.63 -18.60 9.16
C SER A 9 -13.62 -17.55 8.65
N ARG A 10 -12.33 -17.89 8.50
CA ARG A 10 -11.35 -17.00 7.86
C ARG A 10 -11.64 -16.75 6.39
N TYR A 11 -12.10 -17.78 5.67
CA TYR A 11 -12.47 -17.67 4.27
C TYR A 11 -13.75 -16.84 4.08
N GLU A 12 -14.78 -17.05 4.90
CA GLU A 12 -16.01 -16.25 4.91
C GLU A 12 -15.72 -14.78 5.30
N ALA A 13 -14.83 -14.54 6.27
CA ALA A 13 -14.38 -13.17 6.60
C ALA A 13 -13.48 -12.54 5.54
N ALA A 14 -12.97 -13.33 4.59
CA ALA A 14 -12.20 -12.87 3.44
C ALA A 14 -13.05 -12.75 2.17
N GLN A 15 -14.34 -13.13 2.21
CA GLN A 15 -15.24 -12.85 1.10
C GLN A 15 -15.40 -11.34 0.93
N GLU A 16 -15.43 -10.93 -0.33
CA GLU A 16 -15.55 -9.54 -0.72
C GLU A 16 -16.90 -8.99 -0.25
N GLU A 17 -16.83 -8.06 0.70
CA GLU A 17 -17.98 -7.25 1.08
C GLU A 17 -18.13 -6.16 0.01
N GLU A 18 -19.19 -6.28 -0.79
CA GLU A 18 -19.51 -5.33 -1.85
C GLU A 18 -20.41 -4.21 -1.31
N LEU A 19 -19.98 -2.98 -1.54
CA LEU A 19 -20.68 -1.76 -1.16
C LEU A 19 -20.92 -0.90 -2.41
N SER A 20 -21.99 -0.11 -2.40
CA SER A 20 -22.11 1.06 -3.27
C SER A 20 -21.15 2.16 -2.79
N VAL A 21 -20.84 3.12 -3.68
CA VAL A 21 -20.06 4.32 -3.29
C VAL A 21 -20.72 5.04 -2.12
N ARG A 22 -22.06 5.11 -2.09
CA ARG A 22 -22.80 5.75 -0.99
C ARG A 22 -22.62 5.02 0.34
N GLU A 23 -22.79 3.70 0.35
CA GLU A 23 -22.58 2.88 1.56
C GLU A 23 -21.13 2.98 2.05
N TYR A 24 -20.16 3.08 1.14
CA TYR A 24 -18.76 3.32 1.49
C TYR A 24 -18.57 4.69 2.16
N LEU A 25 -19.15 5.77 1.63
CA LEU A 25 -19.07 7.10 2.23
C LEU A 25 -19.76 7.16 3.60
N ASP A 26 -20.91 6.51 3.75
CA ASP A 26 -21.60 6.37 5.04
C ASP A 26 -20.74 5.58 6.05
N LEU A 27 -20.05 4.54 5.59
CA LEU A 27 -19.10 3.80 6.41
C LEU A 27 -17.93 4.68 6.87
N CYS A 28 -17.35 5.49 5.98
CA CYS A 28 -16.26 6.42 6.31
C CYS A 28 -16.61 7.37 7.45
N ARG A 29 -17.88 7.76 7.57
CA ARG A 29 -18.36 8.61 8.67
C ARG A 29 -18.29 7.91 10.03
N SER A 30 -18.51 6.59 10.04
CA SER A 30 -18.52 5.78 11.27
C SER A 30 -17.17 5.16 11.62
N ASP A 31 -16.37 4.85 10.60
CA ASP A 31 -15.11 4.12 10.74
C ASP A 31 -14.00 4.79 9.90
N PRO A 32 -13.13 5.60 10.53
CA PRO A 32 -11.98 6.21 9.88
C PRO A 32 -10.99 5.20 9.28
N SER A 33 -11.04 3.92 9.68
CA SER A 33 -10.19 2.88 9.09
C SER A 33 -10.53 2.58 7.64
N ALA A 34 -11.73 2.95 7.17
CA ALA A 34 -12.19 2.72 5.80
C ALA A 34 -11.40 3.51 4.74
N TYR A 35 -10.92 4.71 5.09
CA TYR A 35 -10.09 5.55 4.23
C TYR A 35 -8.63 5.66 4.73
N ALA A 36 -8.23 4.82 5.69
CA ALA A 36 -6.88 4.84 6.24
C ALA A 36 -5.81 4.57 5.17
N SER A 37 -4.76 5.37 5.23
CA SER A 37 -3.54 5.22 4.43
C SER A 37 -2.80 3.93 4.79
N VAL A 38 -1.85 3.52 3.94
CA VAL A 38 -0.99 2.36 4.24
C VAL A 38 -0.23 2.54 5.55
N ALA A 39 0.27 3.74 5.83
CA ALA A 39 1.00 4.05 7.07
C ALA A 39 0.11 3.90 8.31
N GLU A 40 -1.12 4.42 8.28
CA GLU A 40 -2.08 4.27 9.38
C GLU A 40 -2.46 2.81 9.61
N ARG A 41 -2.73 2.06 8.53
CA ARG A 41 -3.02 0.62 8.63
C ARG A 41 -1.83 -0.17 9.17
N MET A 42 -0.61 0.22 8.82
CA MET A 42 0.60 -0.39 9.37
C MET A 42 0.71 -0.11 10.89
N LEU A 43 0.45 1.11 11.34
CA LEU A 43 0.42 1.43 12.77
C LEU A 43 -0.66 0.64 13.53
N MET A 44 -1.86 0.52 12.96
CA MET A 44 -2.94 -0.31 13.52
C MET A 44 -2.50 -1.78 13.64
N ALA A 45 -1.75 -2.30 12.65
CA ALA A 45 -1.26 -3.67 12.67
C ALA A 45 -0.11 -3.90 13.68
N ILE A 46 0.74 -2.89 13.88
CA ILE A 46 1.86 -2.92 14.84
C ILE A 46 1.35 -2.83 16.27
N GLY A 47 0.38 -1.95 16.53
CA GLY A 47 -0.19 -1.69 17.84
C GLY A 47 0.69 -0.79 18.73
N GLU A 48 0.31 -0.70 20.00
CA GLU A 48 0.97 0.16 20.98
C GLU A 48 2.23 -0.48 21.59
N PRO A 49 3.26 0.32 21.94
CA PRO A 49 4.45 -0.17 22.60
C PRO A 49 4.25 -0.39 24.09
N GLU A 50 4.96 -1.38 24.62
CA GLU A 50 5.20 -1.54 26.06
C GLU A 50 6.44 -0.74 26.47
N LEU A 51 6.31 0.09 27.50
CA LEU A 51 7.42 0.86 28.04
C LEU A 51 8.22 0.03 29.04
N VAL A 52 9.47 -0.25 28.69
CA VAL A 52 10.39 -1.04 29.51
C VAL A 52 11.48 -0.14 30.09
N ASP A 53 11.46 0.00 31.41
CA ASP A 53 12.53 0.67 32.15
C ASP A 53 13.73 -0.28 32.31
N THR A 54 14.80 0.00 31.57
CA THR A 54 16.00 -0.85 31.58
C THR A 54 16.81 -0.73 32.87
N ARG A 55 16.52 0.25 33.74
CA ARG A 55 17.16 0.37 35.07
C ARG A 55 16.79 -0.77 36.00
N LEU A 56 15.60 -1.35 35.81
CA LEU A 56 15.07 -2.42 36.65
C LEU A 56 15.73 -3.79 36.35
N ASP A 57 16.43 -3.92 35.22
CA ASP A 57 17.10 -5.14 34.79
C ASP A 57 18.61 -4.88 34.59
N PRO A 58 19.50 -5.46 35.44
CA PRO A 58 20.95 -5.27 35.33
C PRO A 58 21.55 -5.63 33.97
N ARG A 59 20.95 -6.57 33.22
CA ARG A 59 21.41 -6.96 31.88
C ARG A 59 21.05 -5.91 30.85
N ARG A 60 19.80 -5.44 30.86
CA ARG A 60 19.30 -4.41 29.94
C ARG A 60 19.92 -3.04 30.24
N SER A 61 20.13 -2.71 31.51
CA SER A 61 20.82 -1.50 31.96
C SER A 61 22.20 -1.34 31.31
N ARG A 62 22.98 -2.43 31.22
CA ARG A 62 24.32 -2.42 30.60
C ARG A 62 24.28 -2.24 29.09
N ILE A 63 23.30 -2.84 28.41
CA ILE A 63 23.19 -2.82 26.94
C ILE A 63 22.64 -1.47 26.47
N PHE A 64 21.62 -0.95 27.15
CA PHE A 64 20.86 0.22 26.71
C PHE A 64 21.11 1.46 27.57
N ALA A 65 22.13 1.44 28.42
CA ALA A 65 22.57 2.56 29.24
C ALA A 65 21.43 3.26 30.02
N ASN A 66 20.57 2.48 30.67
CA ASN A 66 19.43 2.96 31.47
C ASN A 66 18.36 3.76 30.70
N LYS A 67 18.29 3.63 29.36
CA LYS A 67 17.22 4.24 28.55
C LYS A 67 15.86 3.56 28.79
N MET A 68 14.78 4.32 28.60
CA MET A 68 13.44 3.77 28.46
C MET A 68 13.28 3.20 27.05
N LEU A 69 12.93 1.93 26.93
CA LEU A 69 12.69 1.30 25.64
C LEU A 69 11.20 1.16 25.36
N LYS A 70 10.84 1.34 24.08
CA LYS A 70 9.52 1.00 23.55
C LYS A 70 9.64 -0.35 22.86
N ILE A 71 9.00 -1.37 23.43
CA ILE A 71 8.98 -2.72 22.85
C ILE A 71 7.60 -2.94 22.24
N TYR A 72 7.57 -3.22 20.94
CA TYR A 72 6.32 -3.49 20.23
C TYR A 72 6.08 -5.01 20.21
N PRO A 73 4.98 -5.52 20.79
CA PRO A 73 4.70 -6.96 20.81
C PRO A 73 4.64 -7.60 19.42
N ALA A 74 4.24 -6.81 18.41
CA ALA A 74 4.29 -7.21 17.01
C ALA A 74 5.67 -7.70 16.58
N PHE A 75 6.76 -7.17 17.15
CA PHE A 75 8.14 -7.51 16.80
C PHE A 75 8.87 -8.30 17.89
N ALA A 76 8.15 -9.05 18.74
CA ALA A 76 8.75 -9.82 19.84
C ALA A 76 9.85 -10.82 19.42
N ASP A 77 9.84 -11.26 18.16
CA ASP A 77 10.84 -12.19 17.60
C ASP A 77 12.16 -11.51 17.20
N PHE A 78 12.23 -10.18 17.27
CA PHE A 78 13.39 -9.37 16.85
C PHE A 78 14.17 -8.87 18.06
N TYR A 79 15.30 -9.52 18.34
CA TYR A 79 16.16 -9.20 19.48
C TYR A 79 17.27 -8.23 19.08
N GLY A 80 17.49 -7.18 19.86
CA GLY A 80 18.57 -6.22 19.60
C GLY A 80 18.29 -5.22 18.47
N MET A 81 17.05 -5.20 17.97
CA MET A 81 16.58 -4.28 16.92
C MET A 81 15.60 -3.23 17.48
N GLU A 82 15.52 -3.04 18.80
CA GLU A 82 14.50 -2.21 19.45
C GLU A 82 14.55 -0.75 18.97
N GLU A 83 15.75 -0.16 18.86
CA GLU A 83 15.93 1.20 18.33
C GLU A 83 15.58 1.30 16.84
N VAL A 84 15.91 0.26 16.05
CA VAL A 84 15.57 0.20 14.60
C VAL A 84 14.06 0.11 14.40
N ILE A 85 13.38 -0.71 15.19
CA ILE A 85 11.93 -0.86 15.16
C ILE A 85 11.27 0.46 15.56
N GLU A 86 11.72 1.14 16.62
CA GLU A 86 11.18 2.45 16.98
C GLU A 86 11.35 3.47 15.84
N ASN A 87 12.48 3.48 15.13
CA ASN A 87 12.68 4.35 13.97
C ASN A 87 11.70 4.03 12.83
N ILE A 88 11.44 2.75 12.56
CA ILE A 88 10.46 2.32 11.55
C ILE A 88 9.03 2.74 11.97
N VAL A 89 8.67 2.54 13.24
CA VAL A 89 7.36 2.98 13.76
C VAL A 89 7.25 4.49 13.73
N ALA A 90 8.31 5.23 14.04
CA ALA A 90 8.35 6.69 13.93
C ALA A 90 8.14 7.15 12.48
N TYR A 91 8.80 6.50 11.51
CA TYR A 91 8.57 6.73 10.09
C TYR A 91 7.08 6.57 9.71
N PHE A 92 6.45 5.47 10.12
CA PHE A 92 5.01 5.29 9.86
C PHE A 92 4.14 6.32 10.59
N ARG A 93 4.50 6.71 11.82
CA ARG A 93 3.79 7.74 12.59
C ARG A 93 3.82 9.10 11.89
N HIS A 94 4.97 9.48 11.34
CA HIS A 94 5.12 10.73 10.59
C HIS A 94 4.40 10.65 9.24
N ALA A 95 4.54 9.54 8.51
CA ALA A 95 3.84 9.31 7.25
C ALA A 95 2.31 9.34 7.41
N ALA A 96 1.78 8.75 8.48
CA ALA A 96 0.34 8.79 8.82
C ALA A 96 -0.18 10.21 9.09
N GLN A 97 0.68 11.11 9.55
CA GLN A 97 0.33 12.53 9.74
C GLN A 97 0.40 13.35 8.44
N GLY A 98 0.83 12.74 7.34
CA GLY A 98 1.02 13.42 6.05
C GLY A 98 2.32 14.22 5.96
N LEU A 99 3.32 13.89 6.78
CA LEU A 99 4.66 14.49 6.70
C LEU A 99 5.47 13.94 5.51
N GLU A 100 6.68 14.47 5.33
CA GLU A 100 7.56 14.19 4.18
C GLU A 100 7.89 12.70 4.03
N GLU A 101 7.91 11.94 5.13
CA GLU A 101 8.13 10.49 5.14
C GLU A 101 7.15 9.72 4.23
N LYS A 102 5.93 10.24 4.02
CA LYS A 102 4.95 9.67 3.08
C LYS A 102 5.51 9.59 1.65
N LYS A 103 6.40 10.51 1.27
CA LYS A 103 6.99 10.62 -0.07
C LYS A 103 8.37 9.97 -0.18
N GLN A 104 8.79 9.23 0.84
CA GLN A 104 10.11 8.64 0.92
C GLN A 104 10.05 7.12 0.85
N ILE A 105 11.09 6.50 0.32
CA ILE A 105 11.28 5.05 0.30
C ILE A 105 11.90 4.62 1.63
N LEU A 106 11.36 3.58 2.26
CA LEU A 106 11.88 3.03 3.51
C LEU A 106 13.06 2.08 3.22
N TYR A 107 14.27 2.62 3.22
CA TYR A 107 15.46 1.83 2.91
C TYR A 107 16.08 1.15 4.14
N LEU A 108 16.14 -0.19 4.12
CA LEU A 108 16.81 -0.98 5.16
C LEU A 108 18.28 -1.25 4.82
N LEU A 109 19.20 -0.52 5.45
CA LEU A 109 20.65 -0.70 5.28
C LEU A 109 21.26 -1.54 6.41
N GLY A 110 22.13 -2.50 6.07
CA GLY A 110 22.87 -3.30 7.05
C GLY A 110 23.68 -4.44 6.43
N PRO A 111 24.51 -5.14 7.21
CA PRO A 111 25.31 -6.27 6.73
C PRO A 111 24.44 -7.46 6.30
N VAL A 112 25.03 -8.38 5.53
CA VAL A 112 24.40 -9.66 5.19
C VAL A 112 24.10 -10.42 6.50
N GLY A 113 22.90 -11.00 6.60
CA GLY A 113 22.46 -11.68 7.82
C GLY A 113 21.91 -10.77 8.93
N GLY A 114 21.89 -9.44 8.75
CA GLY A 114 21.35 -8.48 9.74
C GLY A 114 19.82 -8.46 9.90
N GLY A 115 19.10 -9.51 9.49
CA GLY A 115 17.64 -9.61 9.68
C GLY A 115 16.78 -8.70 8.79
N LYS A 116 17.35 -8.00 7.80
CA LYS A 116 16.61 -7.06 6.91
C LYS A 116 15.42 -7.71 6.21
N SER A 117 15.64 -8.85 5.55
CA SER A 117 14.56 -9.58 4.88
C SER A 117 13.53 -10.10 5.86
N SER A 118 13.95 -10.57 7.05
CA SER A 118 13.01 -10.99 8.09
C SER A 118 12.10 -9.83 8.54
N LEU A 119 12.65 -8.62 8.63
CA LEU A 119 11.89 -7.41 8.98
C LEU A 119 10.92 -7.01 7.86
N ALA A 120 11.36 -7.07 6.60
CA ALA A 120 10.50 -6.85 5.43
C ALA A 120 9.33 -7.84 5.40
N GLU A 121 9.59 -9.14 5.59
CA GLU A 121 8.56 -10.18 5.70
C GLU A 121 7.61 -9.92 6.87
N LYS A 122 8.13 -9.42 8.00
CA LYS A 122 7.29 -9.06 9.13
C LYS A 122 6.36 -7.91 8.79
N LEU A 123 6.85 -6.84 8.16
CA LEU A 123 6.03 -5.71 7.72
C LEU A 123 4.94 -6.16 6.73
N LYS A 124 5.27 -7.04 5.77
CA LYS A 124 4.28 -7.67 4.88
C LYS A 124 3.22 -8.44 5.68
N SER A 125 3.62 -9.27 6.64
CA SER A 125 2.67 -10.01 7.49
C SER A 125 1.78 -9.10 8.36
N LEU A 126 2.26 -7.91 8.72
CA LEU A 126 1.50 -6.94 9.50
C LEU A 126 0.46 -6.25 8.63
N ILE A 127 0.79 -5.82 7.42
CA ILE A 127 -0.19 -5.15 6.55
C ILE A 127 -1.36 -6.09 6.16
N GLU A 128 -1.13 -7.40 6.05
CA GLU A 128 -2.21 -8.40 5.83
C GLU A 128 -3.25 -8.45 6.96
N LYS A 129 -2.96 -7.88 8.14
CA LYS A 129 -3.88 -7.86 9.27
C LYS A 129 -5.00 -6.84 9.10
N VAL A 130 -4.81 -5.80 8.29
CA VAL A 130 -5.74 -4.67 8.20
C VAL A 130 -6.28 -4.55 6.76
N PRO A 131 -7.60 -4.75 6.56
CA PRO A 131 -8.22 -4.64 5.24
C PRO A 131 -8.24 -3.19 4.73
N PHE A 132 -8.60 -3.02 3.46
CA PHE A 132 -8.81 -1.72 2.83
C PHE A 132 -9.95 -1.82 1.80
N TYR A 133 -10.49 -0.69 1.37
CA TYR A 133 -11.64 -0.64 0.45
C TYR A 133 -11.24 -0.12 -0.92
N ALA A 134 -11.29 -0.93 -1.97
CA ALA A 134 -10.90 -0.52 -3.32
C ALA A 134 -12.11 -0.44 -4.27
N ILE A 135 -11.95 0.24 -5.40
CA ILE A 135 -12.93 0.15 -6.49
C ILE A 135 -12.95 -1.29 -7.01
N LYS A 136 -14.15 -1.89 -7.10
CA LYS A 136 -14.37 -3.22 -7.64
C LYS A 136 -13.87 -3.30 -9.08
N ASP A 137 -13.23 -4.41 -9.43
CA ASP A 137 -12.65 -4.68 -10.75
C ASP A 137 -11.50 -3.74 -11.17
N SER A 138 -11.09 -2.77 -10.34
CA SER A 138 -9.93 -1.94 -10.62
C SER A 138 -8.66 -2.81 -10.61
N PRO A 139 -7.87 -2.80 -11.70
CA PRO A 139 -6.70 -3.66 -11.83
C PRO A 139 -5.52 -3.20 -10.96
N VAL A 140 -5.63 -2.02 -10.34
CA VAL A 140 -4.63 -1.44 -9.43
C VAL A 140 -5.19 -1.21 -8.03
N HIS A 141 -6.36 -1.77 -7.71
CA HIS A 141 -6.99 -1.66 -6.39
C HIS A 141 -7.07 -0.21 -5.86
N GLU A 142 -7.40 0.73 -6.75
CA GLU A 142 -7.38 2.16 -6.43
C GLU A 142 -8.41 2.54 -5.34
N SER A 143 -8.14 3.66 -4.67
CA SER A 143 -9.04 4.18 -3.65
C SER A 143 -10.34 4.69 -4.28
N PRO A 144 -11.53 4.37 -3.73
CA PRO A 144 -12.79 4.97 -4.15
C PRO A 144 -12.80 6.49 -4.05
N LEU A 145 -11.98 7.03 -3.14
CA LEU A 145 -11.79 8.47 -2.99
C LEU A 145 -11.13 9.14 -4.22
N GLY A 146 -10.46 8.36 -5.08
CA GLY A 146 -9.89 8.86 -6.33
C GLY A 146 -10.95 9.28 -7.36
N LEU A 147 -12.22 8.91 -7.18
CA LEU A 147 -13.33 9.34 -8.04
C LEU A 147 -13.71 10.82 -7.85
N PHE A 148 -13.31 11.43 -6.72
CA PHE A 148 -13.69 12.78 -6.33
C PHE A 148 -12.56 13.77 -6.60
N ARG A 149 -12.91 14.98 -7.00
CA ARG A 149 -11.94 16.05 -7.30
C ARG A 149 -11.63 16.87 -6.05
N PRO A 150 -10.36 17.04 -5.66
CA PRO A 150 -10.00 17.76 -4.44
C PRO A 150 -10.46 19.21 -4.41
N ASP A 151 -10.51 19.88 -5.55
CA ASP A 151 -10.89 21.30 -5.64
C ASP A 151 -12.40 21.53 -5.53
N GLU A 152 -13.21 20.56 -5.92
CA GLU A 152 -14.67 20.68 -6.05
C GLU A 152 -15.40 19.95 -4.92
N ASP A 153 -14.98 18.72 -4.61
CA ASP A 153 -15.73 17.80 -3.75
C ASP A 153 -15.21 17.75 -2.30
N ALA A 154 -13.99 18.22 -2.05
CA ALA A 154 -13.34 18.03 -0.75
C ALA A 154 -14.08 18.71 0.41
N ALA A 155 -14.68 19.88 0.18
CA ALA A 155 -15.47 20.56 1.20
C ALA A 155 -16.73 19.75 1.56
N ILE A 156 -17.41 19.21 0.56
CA ILE A 156 -18.62 18.40 0.73
C ILE A 156 -18.30 17.11 1.48
N LEU A 157 -17.21 16.42 1.10
CA LEU A 157 -16.77 15.19 1.75
C LEU A 157 -16.36 15.40 3.22
N GLU A 158 -15.76 16.55 3.52
CA GLU A 158 -15.37 16.92 4.87
C GLU A 158 -16.58 17.27 5.74
N GLU A 159 -17.56 18.00 5.20
CA GLU A 159 -18.78 18.42 5.92
C GLU A 159 -19.78 17.26 6.13
N ASP A 160 -20.06 16.48 5.08
CA ASP A 160 -21.13 15.46 5.11
C ASP A 160 -20.66 14.12 5.69
N TYR A 161 -19.41 13.73 5.39
CA TYR A 161 -18.85 12.42 5.72
C TYR A 161 -17.65 12.47 6.67
N GLY A 162 -17.14 13.67 7.00
CA GLY A 162 -16.02 13.83 7.92
C GLY A 162 -14.67 13.38 7.35
N ILE A 163 -14.53 13.29 6.03
CA ILE A 163 -13.30 12.83 5.36
C ILE A 163 -12.37 14.03 5.14
N PRO A 164 -11.20 14.08 5.80
CA PRO A 164 -10.29 15.21 5.64
C PRO A 164 -9.70 15.29 4.24
N ARG A 165 -9.49 16.52 3.75
CA ARG A 165 -8.98 16.77 2.38
C ARG A 165 -7.66 16.07 2.06
N ARG A 166 -6.83 15.81 3.06
CA ARG A 166 -5.52 15.12 2.89
C ARG A 166 -5.62 13.70 2.32
N TYR A 167 -6.78 13.05 2.43
CA TYR A 167 -7.01 11.71 1.88
C TYR A 167 -7.42 11.73 0.40
N LEU A 168 -7.73 12.90 -0.15
CA LEU A 168 -8.06 13.12 -1.57
C LEU A 168 -6.80 13.45 -2.38
N SER A 169 -5.70 12.71 -2.15
CA SER A 169 -4.43 12.95 -2.87
C SER A 169 -4.26 12.10 -4.13
N THR A 170 -5.17 11.16 -4.38
CA THR A 170 -5.07 10.20 -5.48
C THR A 170 -5.87 10.64 -6.70
N ILE A 171 -5.39 10.27 -7.89
CA ILE A 171 -6.10 10.48 -9.17
C ILE A 171 -6.86 9.22 -9.57
N MET A 172 -7.83 9.35 -10.48
CA MET A 172 -8.43 8.20 -11.15
C MET A 172 -7.41 7.51 -12.06
N SER A 173 -7.40 6.18 -12.04
CA SER A 173 -6.63 5.40 -13.01
C SER A 173 -7.18 5.53 -14.43
N PRO A 174 -6.39 5.24 -15.49
CA PRO A 174 -6.90 5.24 -16.86
C PRO A 174 -8.08 4.28 -17.05
N TRP A 175 -8.09 3.17 -16.30
CA TRP A 175 -9.20 2.22 -16.27
C TRP A 175 -10.46 2.85 -15.68
N ALA A 176 -10.35 3.52 -14.53
CA ALA A 176 -11.49 4.19 -13.90
C ALA A 176 -12.04 5.33 -14.77
N VAL A 177 -11.16 6.09 -15.44
CA VAL A 177 -11.57 7.13 -16.41
C VAL A 177 -12.39 6.52 -17.55
N LYS A 178 -11.93 5.40 -18.15
CA LYS A 178 -12.70 4.70 -19.19
C LYS A 178 -14.09 4.26 -18.68
N ARG A 179 -14.16 3.64 -17.49
CA ARG A 179 -15.44 3.21 -16.90
C ARG A 179 -16.36 4.39 -16.57
N LEU A 180 -15.82 5.51 -16.10
CA LEU A 180 -16.61 6.72 -15.85
C LEU A 180 -17.26 7.23 -17.14
N HIS A 181 -16.55 7.22 -18.27
CA HIS A 181 -17.12 7.56 -19.57
C HIS A 181 -18.22 6.59 -20.02
N GLU A 182 -18.00 5.27 -19.87
CA GLU A 182 -19.00 4.24 -20.18
C GLU A 182 -20.25 4.36 -19.30
N PHE A 183 -20.09 4.82 -18.06
CA PHE A 183 -21.18 5.06 -17.13
C PHE A 183 -21.92 6.38 -17.37
N GLY A 184 -21.43 7.23 -18.27
CA GLY A 184 -22.00 8.54 -18.57
C GLY A 184 -21.72 9.58 -17.48
N GLY A 185 -20.62 9.43 -16.73
CA GLY A 185 -20.27 10.30 -15.61
C GLY A 185 -20.93 9.93 -14.28
N ASP A 186 -21.71 8.85 -14.25
CA ASP A 186 -22.42 8.42 -13.05
C ASP A 186 -21.51 7.58 -12.13
N ILE A 187 -20.95 8.23 -11.10
CA ILE A 187 -20.11 7.58 -10.10
C ILE A 187 -20.86 6.54 -9.26
N THR A 188 -22.19 6.58 -9.20
CA THR A 188 -22.98 5.65 -8.37
C THR A 188 -22.98 4.21 -8.92
N LYS A 189 -22.59 4.03 -10.19
CA LYS A 189 -22.42 2.72 -10.82
C LYS A 189 -21.14 2.01 -10.40
N PHE A 190 -20.16 2.74 -9.85
CA PHE A 190 -19.00 2.10 -9.26
C PHE A 190 -19.39 1.33 -8.00
N ARG A 191 -18.73 0.20 -7.80
CA ARG A 191 -18.84 -0.61 -6.58
C ARG A 191 -17.53 -0.56 -5.83
N VAL A 192 -17.60 -0.67 -4.52
CA VAL A 192 -16.46 -0.71 -3.62
C VAL A 192 -16.40 -2.10 -3.01
N VAL A 193 -15.22 -2.69 -2.95
CA VAL A 193 -14.98 -3.99 -2.34
C VAL A 193 -14.00 -3.87 -1.19
N LYS A 194 -14.30 -4.57 -0.10
CA LYS A 194 -13.36 -4.75 0.99
C LYS A 194 -12.35 -5.84 0.62
N LEU A 195 -11.09 -5.44 0.47
CA LEU A 195 -9.98 -6.33 0.16
C LEU A 195 -9.05 -6.47 1.35
N ARG A 196 -8.38 -7.62 1.42
CA ARG A 196 -7.37 -7.89 2.44
C ARG A 196 -6.02 -8.06 1.75
N PRO A 197 -4.98 -7.30 2.14
CA PRO A 197 -3.66 -7.48 1.55
C PRO A 197 -3.20 -8.93 1.73
N SER A 198 -2.54 -9.48 0.71
CA SER A 198 -2.02 -10.83 0.74
C SER A 198 -0.81 -11.00 -0.16
N VAL A 199 0.27 -11.51 0.42
CA VAL A 199 1.49 -11.92 -0.29
C VAL A 199 1.19 -13.06 -1.26
N LEU A 200 0.34 -14.01 -0.85
CA LEU A 200 0.06 -15.22 -1.64
C LEU A 200 -0.76 -14.93 -2.90
N SER A 201 -1.73 -14.03 -2.82
CA SER A 201 -2.52 -13.61 -3.98
C SER A 201 -1.96 -12.37 -4.68
N GLN A 202 -0.80 -11.88 -4.25
CA GLN A 202 -0.17 -10.64 -4.74
C GLN A 202 -1.11 -9.43 -4.74
N LEU A 203 -1.95 -9.31 -3.70
CA LEU A 203 -2.93 -8.24 -3.56
C LEU A 203 -2.40 -7.21 -2.57
N ALA A 204 -2.17 -5.99 -3.04
CA ALA A 204 -1.56 -4.88 -2.28
C ALA A 204 -0.17 -5.20 -1.71
N VAL A 205 0.39 -6.38 -1.94
CA VAL A 205 1.73 -6.76 -1.50
C VAL A 205 2.44 -7.40 -2.66
N SER A 206 3.56 -6.80 -3.06
CA SER A 206 4.39 -7.31 -4.16
C SER A 206 5.86 -7.28 -3.80
N LYS A 207 6.61 -8.16 -4.45
CA LYS A 207 8.06 -8.25 -4.36
C LYS A 207 8.63 -8.15 -5.77
N THR A 208 9.55 -7.22 -5.96
CA THR A 208 10.29 -7.06 -7.21
C THR A 208 11.78 -7.25 -6.93
N GLU A 209 12.41 -8.06 -7.78
CA GLU A 209 13.84 -8.32 -7.74
C GLU A 209 14.48 -7.70 -8.99
N PRO A 210 15.76 -7.28 -8.93
CA PRO A 210 16.44 -6.76 -10.09
C PRO A 210 16.72 -7.92 -11.05
N GLY A 211 16.37 -7.73 -12.31
CA GLY A 211 16.79 -8.64 -13.39
C GLY A 211 18.23 -8.34 -13.82
N ASP A 212 18.73 -9.11 -14.78
CA ASP A 212 20.01 -8.78 -15.43
C ASP A 212 19.95 -7.39 -16.07
N GLU A 213 21.02 -6.58 -15.95
CA GLU A 213 21.09 -5.21 -16.49
C GLU A 213 20.70 -5.11 -17.98
N ASN A 214 20.95 -6.18 -18.74
CA ASN A 214 20.67 -6.26 -20.18
C ASN A 214 19.21 -6.61 -20.51
N ASN A 215 18.46 -7.20 -19.56
CA ASN A 215 17.13 -7.75 -19.78
C ASN A 215 16.06 -7.19 -18.82
N GLN A 216 16.45 -6.35 -17.85
CA GLN A 216 15.48 -5.76 -16.94
C GLN A 216 14.66 -4.69 -17.64
N ASP A 217 13.41 -5.05 -17.93
CA ASP A 217 12.42 -4.15 -18.48
C ASP A 217 11.65 -3.43 -17.36
N ILE A 218 11.35 -2.15 -17.58
CA ILE A 218 10.56 -1.28 -16.70
C ILE A 218 9.16 -1.90 -16.48
N SER A 219 8.71 -2.75 -17.41
CA SER A 219 7.44 -3.47 -17.30
C SER A 219 7.28 -4.32 -16.04
N SER A 220 8.39 -4.77 -15.43
CA SER A 220 8.38 -5.46 -14.13
C SER A 220 7.81 -4.60 -13.00
N LEU A 221 7.96 -3.26 -13.07
CA LEU A 221 7.43 -2.32 -12.10
C LEU A 221 6.09 -1.72 -12.52
N VAL A 222 5.98 -1.27 -13.77
CA VAL A 222 4.82 -0.46 -14.20
C VAL A 222 3.75 -1.27 -14.95
N GLY A 223 4.06 -2.48 -15.40
CA GLY A 223 3.20 -3.28 -16.29
C GLY A 223 3.56 -3.11 -17.77
N LYS A 224 2.80 -3.75 -18.66
CA LYS A 224 3.02 -3.68 -20.11
C LYS A 224 1.73 -3.87 -20.88
N VAL A 225 1.71 -3.51 -22.16
CA VAL A 225 0.59 -3.80 -23.05
C VAL A 225 0.50 -5.31 -23.34
N ASP A 226 -0.70 -5.89 -23.29
CA ASP A 226 -0.93 -7.29 -23.67
C ASP A 226 -1.11 -7.41 -25.19
N ILE A 227 -0.09 -7.94 -25.85
CA ILE A 227 -0.04 -8.09 -27.31
C ILE A 227 -1.25 -8.88 -27.83
N ARG A 228 -1.78 -9.82 -27.05
CA ARG A 228 -2.95 -10.64 -27.45
C ARG A 228 -4.24 -9.82 -27.59
N LYS A 229 -4.34 -8.69 -26.88
CA LYS A 229 -5.51 -7.81 -26.92
C LYS A 229 -5.42 -6.74 -28.01
N LEU A 230 -4.24 -6.54 -28.61
CA LEU A 230 -4.02 -5.55 -29.66
C LEU A 230 -4.80 -5.84 -30.96
N GLU A 231 -5.26 -7.07 -31.15
CA GLU A 231 -6.13 -7.42 -32.30
C GLU A 231 -7.50 -6.73 -32.21
N THR A 232 -7.98 -6.42 -31.00
CA THR A 232 -9.34 -5.91 -30.76
C THR A 232 -9.35 -4.54 -30.09
N LEU A 233 -8.32 -4.19 -29.34
CA LEU A 233 -8.20 -2.96 -28.58
C LEU A 233 -6.97 -2.16 -29.03
N SER A 234 -7.07 -0.84 -28.94
CA SER A 234 -5.92 0.06 -29.19
C SER A 234 -4.83 -0.14 -28.13
N GLN A 235 -3.58 0.10 -28.48
CA GLN A 235 -2.44 0.10 -27.56
C GLN A 235 -2.62 1.08 -26.39
N SER A 236 -3.33 2.19 -26.62
CA SER A 236 -3.67 3.18 -25.60
C SER A 236 -4.90 2.84 -24.76
N ASP A 237 -5.60 1.73 -25.06
CA ASP A 237 -6.79 1.32 -24.32
C ASP A 237 -6.40 0.74 -22.95
N PRO A 238 -6.96 1.25 -21.84
CA PRO A 238 -6.71 0.72 -20.50
C PRO A 238 -6.97 -0.79 -20.34
N ASP A 239 -7.96 -1.35 -21.04
CA ASP A 239 -8.27 -2.78 -20.96
C ASP A 239 -7.25 -3.66 -21.70
N CYS A 240 -6.44 -3.06 -22.59
CA CYS A 240 -5.31 -3.72 -23.26
C CYS A 240 -4.06 -3.77 -22.36
N TYR A 241 -4.01 -2.97 -21.31
CA TYR A 241 -2.86 -2.89 -20.41
C TYR A 241 -2.85 -4.03 -19.39
N SER A 242 -1.71 -4.72 -19.28
CA SER A 242 -1.44 -5.71 -18.23
C SER A 242 -0.84 -5.02 -17.02
N TYR A 243 -1.67 -4.78 -16.02
CA TYR A 243 -1.30 -4.20 -14.71
C TYR A 243 -0.60 -5.19 -13.79
N SER A 244 0.32 -5.99 -14.34
CA SER A 244 1.08 -7.02 -13.60
C SER A 244 2.37 -6.49 -12.98
N GLY A 245 2.60 -5.18 -13.03
CA GLY A 245 3.81 -4.55 -12.48
C GLY A 245 3.81 -4.50 -10.95
N GLY A 246 4.99 -4.47 -10.35
CA GLY A 246 5.17 -4.36 -8.90
C GLY A 246 4.39 -3.20 -8.27
N LEU A 247 4.42 -2.01 -8.89
CA LEU A 247 3.70 -0.83 -8.42
C LEU A 247 2.17 -0.99 -8.55
N CYS A 248 1.70 -1.67 -9.61
CA CYS A 248 0.28 -1.95 -9.80
C CYS A 248 -0.26 -2.86 -8.70
N LEU A 249 0.44 -3.96 -8.46
CA LEU A 249 0.05 -5.00 -7.50
C LEU A 249 0.20 -4.56 -6.05
N ALA A 250 1.21 -3.72 -5.75
CA ALA A 250 1.48 -3.21 -4.41
C ALA A 250 0.70 -1.93 -4.06
N ASN A 251 -0.13 -1.41 -4.97
CA ASN A 251 -0.90 -0.22 -4.69
C ASN A 251 -1.79 -0.44 -3.45
N ARG A 252 -1.87 0.56 -2.58
CA ARG A 252 -2.50 0.45 -1.26
C ARG A 252 -1.93 -0.67 -0.40
N GLY A 253 -0.64 -0.96 -0.51
CA GLY A 253 0.06 -1.76 0.48
C GLY A 253 1.57 -1.60 0.36
N VAL A 254 2.31 -2.70 0.18
CA VAL A 254 3.78 -2.71 0.31
C VAL A 254 4.43 -3.31 -0.94
N LEU A 255 5.32 -2.54 -1.58
CA LEU A 255 6.25 -3.01 -2.58
C LEU A 255 7.62 -3.23 -1.93
N GLU A 256 8.10 -4.47 -1.90
CA GLU A 256 9.50 -4.76 -1.56
C GLU A 256 10.32 -4.79 -2.85
N PHE A 257 11.25 -3.86 -3.00
CA PHE A 257 12.22 -3.86 -4.09
C PHE A 257 13.59 -4.29 -3.57
N VAL A 258 13.84 -5.60 -3.67
CA VAL A 258 15.10 -6.20 -3.24
C VAL A 258 16.26 -5.66 -4.08
N GLU A 259 17.36 -5.30 -3.42
CA GLU A 259 18.60 -4.87 -4.09
C GLU A 259 18.39 -3.77 -5.14
N MET A 260 17.48 -2.82 -4.88
CA MET A 260 17.08 -1.73 -5.78
C MET A 260 18.27 -1.02 -6.48
N PHE A 261 19.41 -0.86 -5.80
CA PHE A 261 20.60 -0.21 -6.36
C PHE A 261 21.34 -1.01 -7.45
N LYS A 262 21.02 -2.29 -7.64
CA LYS A 262 21.51 -3.09 -8.78
C LYS A 262 20.68 -2.84 -10.04
N ALA A 263 19.49 -2.23 -9.91
CA ALA A 263 18.64 -1.96 -11.06
C ALA A 263 19.16 -0.76 -11.87
N PRO A 264 18.98 -0.75 -13.20
CA PRO A 264 19.33 0.39 -14.03
C PRO A 264 18.58 1.66 -13.62
N ILE A 265 19.21 2.83 -13.73
CA ILE A 265 18.60 4.14 -13.37
C ILE A 265 17.22 4.34 -14.04
N LYS A 266 17.06 3.87 -15.28
CA LYS A 266 15.80 3.96 -16.03
C LYS A 266 14.62 3.27 -15.32
N VAL A 267 14.88 2.19 -14.60
CA VAL A 267 13.89 1.42 -13.84
C VAL A 267 13.51 2.13 -12.54
N LEU A 268 14.38 3.01 -12.02
CA LEU A 268 14.14 3.75 -10.78
C LEU A 268 13.27 5.01 -10.98
N HIS A 269 13.20 5.58 -12.19
CA HIS A 269 12.43 6.80 -12.45
C HIS A 269 10.94 6.69 -12.07
N PRO A 270 10.21 5.60 -12.38
CA PRO A 270 8.82 5.45 -11.94
C PRO A 270 8.64 5.45 -10.42
N LEU A 271 9.62 5.00 -9.65
CA LEU A 271 9.55 5.02 -8.17
C LEU A 271 9.57 6.45 -7.63
N LEU A 272 10.33 7.34 -8.27
CA LEU A 272 10.40 8.75 -7.87
C LEU A 272 9.05 9.44 -8.09
N THR A 273 8.45 9.26 -9.27
CA THR A 273 7.12 9.84 -9.54
C THR A 273 6.06 9.22 -8.64
N ALA A 274 6.10 7.90 -8.42
CA ALA A 274 5.13 7.20 -7.58
C ALA A 274 5.15 7.71 -6.12
N THR A 275 6.34 7.99 -5.57
CA THR A 275 6.48 8.50 -4.20
C THR A 275 6.25 10.02 -4.09
N GLN A 276 6.68 10.81 -5.07
CA GLN A 276 6.58 12.27 -5.00
C GLN A 276 5.22 12.82 -5.47
N GLU A 277 4.67 12.26 -6.54
CA GLU A 277 3.44 12.72 -7.19
C GLU A 277 2.23 11.83 -6.88
N GLY A 278 2.43 10.68 -6.20
CA GLY A 278 1.36 9.72 -5.91
C GLY A 278 0.81 9.04 -7.17
N ASN A 279 1.56 9.06 -8.28
CA ASN A 279 1.22 8.42 -9.53
C ASN A 279 2.48 8.12 -10.35
N TYR A 280 2.38 7.22 -11.31
CA TYR A 280 3.45 6.91 -12.26
C TYR A 280 2.90 6.67 -13.65
N LYS A 281 3.74 6.83 -14.67
CA LYS A 281 3.34 6.53 -16.05
C LYS A 281 3.60 5.05 -16.37
N GLY A 282 2.64 4.44 -17.06
CA GLY A 282 2.83 3.13 -17.67
C GLY A 282 3.84 3.16 -18.82
N THR A 283 4.01 2.01 -19.47
CA THR A 283 4.78 1.91 -20.71
C THR A 283 4.01 2.58 -21.86
N GLU A 284 4.74 3.24 -22.77
CA GLU A 284 4.22 3.66 -24.09
C GLU A 284 3.01 4.63 -24.09
N GLY A 285 3.20 5.87 -23.64
CA GLY A 285 2.20 6.95 -23.79
C GLY A 285 0.91 6.76 -22.98
N PHE A 286 0.88 5.76 -22.11
CA PHE A 286 -0.25 5.44 -21.23
C PHE A 286 -0.47 6.53 -20.18
N GLY A 287 -1.72 6.70 -19.74
CA GLY A 287 -2.09 7.67 -18.71
C GLY A 287 -1.41 7.40 -17.37
N ALA A 288 -1.41 8.41 -16.49
CA ALA A 288 -0.87 8.27 -15.13
C ALA A 288 -1.72 7.29 -14.32
N ILE A 289 -1.06 6.34 -13.65
CA ILE A 289 -1.66 5.33 -12.79
C ILE A 289 -1.45 5.77 -11.33
N PRO A 290 -2.50 5.83 -10.49
CA PRO A 290 -2.36 6.23 -9.09
C PRO A 290 -1.55 5.21 -8.29
N PHE A 291 -0.76 5.70 -7.35
CA PHE A 291 -0.03 4.89 -6.39
C PHE A 291 -0.11 5.54 -5.00
N ASP A 292 -0.69 4.80 -4.05
CA ASP A 292 -0.76 5.14 -2.64
C ASP A 292 -0.26 3.94 -1.82
N GLY A 293 1.01 3.59 -2.05
CA GLY A 293 1.69 2.44 -1.45
C GLY A 293 2.96 2.82 -0.71
N LEU A 294 3.45 1.93 0.13
CA LEU A 294 4.79 1.98 0.71
C LEU A 294 5.77 1.26 -0.22
N ILE A 295 6.96 1.85 -0.42
CA ILE A 295 8.08 1.18 -1.10
C ILE A 295 9.19 0.94 -0.08
N LEU A 296 9.67 -0.30 -0.03
CA LEU A 296 10.74 -0.79 0.84
C LEU A 296 11.93 -1.29 0.00
#